data_AF-A0A2V9K803-F1
#
_entry.id   AF-A0A2V9K803-F1
#
_cell.length_a   1.000
_cell.length_b   1.000
_cell.length_c   1.000
_cell.angle_alpha   90.00
_cell.angle_beta   90.00
_cell.angle_gamma   90.00
#
_symmetry.space_group_name_H-M   'P 1'
#
loop_
_entity.id
_entity.type
_entity.pdbx_description
1 polymer ?
#
loop_
_entity_poly.entity_id
_entity_poly.type
_entity_poly.pdbx_seq_one_letter_code
_entity_poly.pdbx_strand_id
1 'polypeptide(L)' 'TQGLVDDLPVAEIRGFERGLYPFLDASKSALMQRIAREKALGDELRQALAAALAEYKEKYLAEKSVAQPR' A
#
# COMPACT_ATOMS: atom_id res chain seq x y z
N THR A 1 -15.50 -0.19 7.04
CA THR A 1 -14.65 -0.91 6.08
C THR A 1 -14.01 0.11 5.17
N GLN A 2 -12.69 0.33 5.26
CA GLN A 2 -12.04 1.50 4.65
C GLN A 2 -11.84 1.41 3.12
N GLY A 3 -12.36 0.40 2.41
CA GLY A 3 -12.45 0.40 0.95
C GLY A 3 -11.13 0.55 0.16
N LEU A 4 -9.98 0.57 0.83
CA LEU A 4 -8.67 0.90 0.26
C LEU A 4 -8.19 -0.12 -0.77
N VAL A 5 -8.70 -1.36 -0.67
CA VAL A 5 -8.34 -2.50 -1.52
C VAL A 5 -9.57 -3.21 -2.11
N ASP A 6 -10.78 -2.71 -1.82
CA ASP A 6 -12.04 -3.33 -2.31
C ASP A 6 -12.18 -3.25 -3.84
N ASP A 7 -11.53 -2.24 -4.40
CA ASP A 7 -11.58 -1.87 -5.81
C ASP A 7 -10.47 -2.57 -6.65
N LEU A 8 -9.58 -3.34 -6.00
CA LEU A 8 -8.51 -4.09 -6.67
C LEU A 8 -8.99 -5.51 -7.01
N PRO A 9 -8.89 -5.96 -8.28
CA PRO A 9 -9.23 -7.33 -8.64
C PRO A 9 -8.33 -8.32 -7.89
N VAL A 10 -8.87 -9.47 -7.48
CA VAL A 10 -8.11 -10.52 -6.75
C VAL A 10 -6.83 -10.96 -7.49
N ALA A 11 -6.85 -10.92 -8.83
CA ALA A 11 -5.67 -11.19 -9.66
C ALA A 11 -4.52 -10.19 -9.41
N GLU A 12 -4.86 -8.94 -9.10
CA GLU A 12 -3.93 -7.83 -8.87
C GLU A 12 -3.44 -7.78 -7.42
N ILE A 13 -4.23 -8.30 -6.47
CA ILE A 13 -3.87 -8.34 -5.05
C ILE A 13 -2.49 -9.00 -4.86
N ARG A 14 -2.19 -10.06 -5.61
CA ARG A 14 -0.91 -10.78 -5.48
C ARG A 14 0.29 -9.96 -5.97
N GLY A 15 0.13 -9.19 -7.05
CA GLY A 15 1.17 -8.30 -7.57
C GLY A 15 1.35 -7.08 -6.67
N PHE A 16 0.22 -6.54 -6.20
CA PHE A 16 0.15 -5.44 -5.25
C PHE A 16 0.81 -5.78 -3.91
N GLU A 17 0.51 -6.92 -3.28
CA GLU A 17 1.15 -7.35 -2.02
C GLU A 17 2.68 -7.43 -2.15
N ARG A 18 3.18 -7.96 -3.28
CA ARG A 18 4.61 -8.10 -3.52
C ARG A 18 5.35 -6.76 -3.62
N GLY A 19 4.73 -5.72 -4.18
CA GLY A 19 5.33 -4.40 -4.26
C GLY A 19 4.97 -3.47 -3.10
N LEU A 20 3.87 -3.74 -2.39
CA LEU A 20 3.45 -2.99 -1.21
C LEU A 20 4.45 -3.14 -0.07
N TYR A 21 4.97 -4.36 0.16
CA TYR A 21 5.94 -4.60 1.23
C TYR A 21 7.22 -3.75 1.08
N PRO A 22 7.93 -3.76 -0.06
CA PRO A 22 9.10 -2.90 -0.26
C PRO A 22 8.74 -1.40 -0.34
N PHE A 23 7.53 -1.04 -0.80
CA PHE A 23 7.09 0.35 -0.76
C PHE A 23 6.87 0.86 0.66
N LEU A 24 6.23 0.07 1.53
CA LEU A 24 6.05 0.42 2.93
C LEU A 24 7.38 0.42 3.68
N ASP A 25 8.28 -0.52 3.37
CA ASP A 25 9.63 -0.54 3.93
C ASP A 25 10.44 0.69 3.51
N ALA A 26 10.38 1.11 2.23
CA ALA A 26 11.15 2.25 1.73
C ALA A 26 10.51 3.61 2.05
N SER A 27 9.21 3.79 1.75
CA SER A 27 8.50 5.07 1.92
C SER A 27 7.95 5.29 3.32
N LYS A 28 7.69 4.21 4.07
CA LYS A 28 7.04 4.27 5.38
C LYS A 28 7.83 3.49 6.44
N SER A 29 9.17 3.41 6.33
CA SER A 29 10.04 2.77 7.33
C SER A 29 9.82 3.33 8.75
N ALA A 30 9.65 4.64 8.86
CA ALA A 30 9.36 5.32 10.13
C ALA A 30 7.99 4.92 10.70
N LEU A 31 7.01 4.65 9.83
CA LEU A 31 5.71 4.12 10.21
C LEU A 31 5.85 2.70 10.74
N MET A 32 6.57 1.83 10.04
CA MET A 32 6.87 0.45 10.44
C MET A 32 7.60 0.40 11.79
N GLN A 33 8.58 1.28 12.00
CA GLN A 33 9.27 1.40 13.29
C GLN A 33 8.34 1.88 14.41
N ARG A 34 7.45 2.84 14.14
CA ARG A 34 6.43 3.26 15.12
C ARG A 34 5.46 2.13 15.43
N ILE A 35 4.95 1.42 14.42
CA ILE A 35 4.05 0.27 14.61
C ILE A 35 4.74 -0.82 15.43
N ALA A 36 6.00 -1.13 15.12
CA ALA A 36 6.79 -2.11 15.86
C ALA A 36 7.02 -1.70 17.33
N ARG A 37 7.11 -0.38 17.60
CA ARG A 37 7.36 0.16 18.93
C ARG A 37 6.09 0.35 19.77
N GLU A 38 5.04 0.89 19.18
CA GLU A 38 3.75 1.12 19.87
C GLU A 38 2.88 -0.13 19.96
N LYS A 39 3.10 -1.14 19.10
CA LYS A 39 2.21 -2.32 18.92
C LYS A 39 0.73 -2.00 18.68
N ALA A 40 0.38 -0.73 18.55
CA ALA A 40 -0.94 -0.24 18.26
C ALA A 40 -0.91 0.48 16.92
N LEU A 41 -1.79 0.08 16.00
CA LEU A 41 -2.15 0.95 14.88
C LEU A 41 -3.13 2.01 15.42
N GLY A 42 -2.59 3.10 15.96
CA GLY A 42 -3.36 4.30 16.27
C GLY A 42 -3.95 4.92 14.99
N ASP A 43 -4.93 5.81 15.14
CA ASP A 43 -5.63 6.44 14.02
C ASP A 43 -4.68 7.16 13.04
N GLU A 44 -3.66 7.87 13.53
CA GLU A 44 -2.63 8.48 12.68
C GLU A 44 -1.91 7.46 11.79
N LEU A 45 -1.53 6.30 12.36
CA LEU A 45 -0.85 5.26 11.60
C LEU A 45 -1.77 4.63 10.55
N ARG A 46 -3.05 4.46 10.88
CA ARG A 46 -4.07 3.99 9.92
C ARG A 46 -4.28 4.97 8.80
N GLN A 47 -4.37 6.27 9.10
CA GLN A 47 -4.51 7.31 8.08
C GLN A 47 -3.28 7.39 7.19
N ALA A 48 -2.08 7.31 7.77
CA ALA A 48 -0.83 7.31 7.01
C ALA A 48 -0.68 6.06 6.13
N LEU A 49 -1.11 4.89 6.63
CA LEU A 49 -1.15 3.66 5.84
C LEU A 49 -2.18 3.74 4.71
N ALA A 50 -3.36 4.31 4.99
CA ALA A 50 -4.41 4.55 3.99
C ALA A 50 -3.93 5.48 2.87
N ALA A 51 -3.26 6.58 3.22
CA ALA A 51 -2.64 7.47 2.25
C ALA A 51 -1.56 6.77 1.42
N ALA A 52 -0.68 5.99 2.08
CA ALA A 52 0.35 5.19 1.42
C ALA A 52 -0.24 4.21 0.39
N LEU A 53 -1.34 3.54 0.77
CA LEU A 53 -2.05 2.60 -0.08
C LEU A 53 -2.70 3.29 -1.29
N ALA A 54 -3.28 4.49 -1.11
CA ALA A 54 -3.86 5.26 -2.19
C ALA A 54 -2.79 5.71 -3.21
N GLU A 55 -1.68 6.29 -2.73
CA GLU A 55 -0.54 6.66 -3.58
C GLU A 55 0.05 5.46 -4.32
N TYR A 56 0.23 4.34 -3.61
CA TYR A 56 0.78 3.12 -4.21
C TYR A 56 -0.18 2.51 -5.23
N LYS A 57 -1.50 2.53 -4.99
CA LYS A 57 -2.52 2.10 -5.95
C LYS A 57 -2.47 2.93 -7.24
N GLU A 58 -2.39 4.26 -7.13
CA GLU A 58 -2.26 5.13 -8.30
C GLU A 58 -0.98 4.85 -9.09
N LYS A 59 0.16 4.72 -8.40
CA LYS A 59 1.43 4.32 -9.05
C LYS A 59 1.34 2.95 -9.69
N TYR A 60 0.75 1.97 -9.01
CA TYR A 60 0.63 0.60 -9.51
C TYR A 60 -0.26 0.55 -10.76
N LEU A 61 -1.41 1.24 -10.76
CA LEU A 61 -2.28 1.37 -11.94
C LEU A 61 -1.57 2.08 -13.10
N ALA A 62 -0.81 3.14 -12.80
CA ALA A 62 -0.01 3.84 -13.81
C ALA A 62 1.09 2.94 -14.40
N GLU A 63 1.86 2.24 -13.58
CA GLU A 63 2.90 1.30 -14.03
C GLU A 63 2.31 0.13 -14.79
N LYS A 64 1.16 -0.42 -14.37
CA LYS A 64 0.52 -1.55 -15.04
C LYS A 64 -0.10 -1.16 -16.38
N SER A 65 -0.56 0.07 -16.52
CA SER A 65 -1.01 0.62 -17.80
C SER A 65 0.16 0.75 -18.80
N VAL A 66 1.39 0.86 -18.32
CA VAL A 66 2.62 0.90 -19.13
C VAL A 66 3.19 -0.51 -19.36
N ALA A 67 3.07 -1.41 -18.38
CA ALA A 67 3.66 -2.75 -18.41
C ALA A 67 2.83 -3.82 -19.15
N GLN A 68 1.64 -3.49 -19.66
CA GLN A 68 0.91 -4.33 -20.63
C GLN A 68 1.09 -3.80 -22.06
N PRO A 69 2.17 -4.17 -22.77
CA PRO A 69 2.14 -4.19 -24.22
C PRO A 69 1.25 -5.36 -24.68
N ARG A 70 0.55 -5.12 -25.79
CA ARG A 70 -0.45 -5.96 -26.48
C ARG A 70 -0.05 -7.43 -26.69
#